data_AF-A0A0M0W964-F1
#
_entry.id   AF-A0A0M0W964-F1
#
_cell.length_a   1.000
_cell.length_b   1.000
_cell.length_c   1.000
_cell.angle_alpha   90.00
_cell.angle_beta   90.00
_cell.angle_gamma   90.00
#
_symmetry.space_group_name_H-M   'P 1'
#
loop_
_entity.id
_entity.type
_entity.pdbx_description
1 polymer ?
#
loop_
_entity_poly.entity_id
_entity_poly.type
_entity_poly.pdbx_seq_one_letter_code
_entity_poly.pdbx_strand_id
1 'polypeptide(L)'
;MFEFITQPLTNLLDTIFNFTGSYVAALVILTVLIRLILMYPNYKSFKSQLAVTQTSLGNKEKLIELQSNLSKAKTEEERKEYQLQSSQIMMENFSGMKTGCLTALIQFPILSGLYYTITKSNAIKHENFFWFNLGSADIFMTIIAGLTMMIQIYMSVKLSDNSNPQMKIMIFMMPMLIVISSIFMPSAIPFYWTVSSLWVTLQSFVFNKLKPKLTS
;
A
#
# COMPACT_ATOMS: atom_id res chain seq x y z
N MET A 1 18.45 14.01 -10.25
CA MET A 1 17.43 12.93 -10.15
C MET A 1 16.20 13.38 -9.35
N PHE A 2 16.36 13.95 -8.15
CA PHE A 2 15.22 14.46 -7.37
C PHE A 2 14.44 15.58 -8.09
N GLU A 3 15.11 16.52 -8.76
CA GLU A 3 14.44 17.61 -9.49
C GLU A 3 13.50 17.14 -10.61
N PHE A 4 13.84 16.04 -11.29
CA PHE A 4 13.01 15.48 -12.35
C PHE A 4 11.64 14.99 -11.84
N ILE A 5 11.57 14.57 -10.57
CA ILE A 5 10.32 14.13 -9.94
C ILE A 5 9.66 15.31 -9.20
N THR A 6 10.42 16.14 -8.51
CA THR A 6 9.87 17.19 -7.64
C THR A 6 9.31 18.37 -8.43
N GLN A 7 9.92 18.73 -9.55
CA GLN A 7 9.49 19.87 -10.36
C GLN A 7 8.12 19.66 -11.02
N PRO A 8 7.81 18.53 -11.69
CA PRO A 8 6.47 18.31 -12.21
C PRO A 8 5.40 18.21 -11.10
N LEU A 9 5.74 17.62 -9.96
CA LEU A 9 4.85 17.56 -8.79
C LEU A 9 4.54 18.94 -8.22
N THR A 10 5.55 19.81 -8.11
CA THR A 10 5.39 21.19 -7.65
C THR A 10 4.54 21.99 -8.64
N ASN A 11 4.88 21.95 -9.92
CA ASN A 11 4.14 22.66 -10.97
C ASN A 11 2.67 22.23 -11.03
N LEU A 12 2.40 20.92 -10.89
CA LEU A 12 1.05 20.40 -10.88
C LEU A 12 0.28 20.88 -9.65
N LEU A 13 0.92 20.86 -8.48
CA LEU A 13 0.31 21.31 -7.22
C LEU A 13 -0.01 22.82 -7.27
N ASP A 14 0.89 23.66 -7.79
CA ASP A 14 0.66 25.10 -7.98
C ASP A 14 -0.42 25.37 -9.06
N THR A 15 -0.48 24.56 -10.12
CA THR A 15 -1.54 24.66 -11.13
C THR A 15 -2.91 24.38 -10.53
N ILE A 16 -3.02 23.35 -9.69
CA ILE A 16 -4.27 23.03 -9.00
C ILE A 16 -4.58 24.11 -7.94
N PHE A 17 -3.57 24.65 -7.26
CA PHE A 17 -3.74 25.76 -6.34
C PHE A 17 -4.33 26.98 -7.05
N ASN A 18 -3.84 27.35 -8.25
CA ASN A 18 -4.40 28.48 -9.01
C ASN A 18 -5.88 28.30 -9.37
N PHE A 19 -6.37 27.07 -9.43
CA PHE A 19 -7.79 26.77 -9.67
C PHE A 19 -8.62 26.71 -8.38
N THR A 20 -8.03 26.25 -7.27
CA THR A 20 -8.76 25.95 -6.01
C THR A 20 -8.60 27.00 -4.92
N GLY A 21 -7.52 27.78 -4.96
CA GLY A 21 -7.14 28.73 -3.92
C GLY A 21 -6.66 28.11 -2.61
N SER A 22 -6.47 26.79 -2.52
CA SER A 22 -5.99 26.13 -1.29
C SER A 22 -5.04 24.98 -1.57
N TYR A 23 -3.94 24.94 -0.82
CA TYR A 23 -2.94 23.87 -0.96
C TYR A 23 -3.45 22.53 -0.41
N VAL A 24 -4.42 22.56 0.51
CA VAL A 24 -5.09 21.35 1.01
C VAL A 24 -5.92 20.72 -0.11
N ALA A 25 -6.74 21.53 -0.79
CA ALA A 25 -7.54 21.07 -1.93
C ALA A 25 -6.64 20.57 -3.07
N ALA A 26 -5.54 21.30 -3.34
CA ALA A 26 -4.54 20.88 -4.31
C ALA A 26 -3.94 19.51 -3.99
N LEU A 27 -3.59 19.27 -2.71
CA LEU A 27 -3.04 18.00 -2.27
C LEU A 27 -4.05 16.84 -2.40
N VAL A 28 -5.34 17.07 -2.10
CA VAL A 28 -6.40 16.07 -2.30
C VAL A 28 -6.51 15.70 -3.78
N ILE A 29 -6.65 16.70 -4.65
CA ILE A 29 -6.82 16.49 -6.10
C ILE A 29 -5.59 15.80 -6.69
N LEU A 30 -4.39 16.25 -6.33
CA LEU A 30 -3.13 15.62 -6.72
C LEU A 30 -3.10 14.14 -6.33
N THR A 31 -3.49 13.82 -5.10
CA THR A 31 -3.54 12.44 -4.60
C THR A 31 -4.50 11.59 -5.43
N VAL A 32 -5.69 12.11 -5.72
CA VAL A 32 -6.70 11.43 -6.56
C VAL A 32 -6.19 11.22 -7.99
N LEU A 33 -5.55 12.22 -8.60
CA LEU A 33 -4.97 12.11 -9.94
C LEU A 33 -3.89 11.03 -10.01
N ILE A 34 -2.96 11.01 -9.03
CA ILE A 34 -1.94 9.97 -8.92
C ILE A 34 -2.60 8.60 -8.81
N ARG A 35 -3.63 8.47 -7.96
CA ARG A 35 -4.33 7.21 -7.75
C ARG A 35 -5.10 6.74 -8.99
N LEU A 36 -5.65 7.66 -9.78
CA LEU A 36 -6.28 7.39 -11.08
C LEU A 36 -5.27 6.85 -12.10
N ILE A 37 -4.08 7.46 -12.20
CA ILE A 37 -3.00 6.98 -13.07
C ILE A 37 -2.57 5.56 -12.65
N LEU A 38 -2.45 5.33 -11.34
CA LEU A 38 -2.10 4.02 -10.78
C LEU A 38 -3.26 3.01 -10.79
N MET A 39 -4.47 3.40 -11.21
CA MET A 39 -5.64 2.52 -11.18
C MET A 39 -5.43 1.27 -12.04
N TYR A 40 -4.86 1.43 -13.25
CA TYR A 40 -4.59 0.32 -14.16
C TYR A 40 -3.56 -0.69 -13.62
N PRO A 41 -2.34 -0.27 -13.20
CA PRO A 41 -1.39 -1.22 -12.62
C PRO A 41 -1.94 -1.84 -11.33
N ASN A 42 -2.66 -1.08 -10.49
CA ASN A 42 -3.31 -1.64 -9.30
C ASN A 42 -4.37 -2.68 -9.64
N TYR A 43 -5.14 -2.50 -10.73
CA TYR A 43 -6.11 -3.49 -11.21
C TYR A 43 -5.41 -4.78 -11.67
N LYS A 44 -4.30 -4.67 -12.40
CA LYS A 44 -3.48 -5.83 -12.79
C LYS A 44 -2.96 -6.57 -11.56
N SER A 45 -2.44 -5.83 -10.58
CA SER A 45 -1.97 -6.38 -9.30
C SER A 45 -3.10 -7.05 -8.51
N PHE A 46 -4.32 -6.51 -8.58
CA PHE A 46 -5.50 -7.11 -7.94
C PHE A 46 -5.90 -8.43 -8.61
N LYS A 47 -6.01 -8.47 -9.95
CA LYS A 47 -6.32 -9.70 -10.70
C LYS A 47 -5.29 -10.80 -10.44
N SER A 48 -4.02 -10.42 -10.39
CA SER A 48 -2.88 -11.29 -10.09
C SER A 48 -2.97 -11.90 -8.69
N GLN A 49 -3.31 -11.09 -7.68
CA GLN A 49 -3.53 -11.56 -6.30
C GLN A 49 -4.74 -12.50 -6.18
N LEU A 50 -5.81 -12.26 -6.94
CA LEU A 50 -6.96 -13.16 -6.98
C LEU A 50 -6.58 -14.54 -7.54
N ALA A 51 -5.79 -14.60 -8.62
CA ALA A 51 -5.30 -15.86 -9.18
C ALA A 51 -4.49 -16.67 -8.17
N VAL A 52 -3.55 -16.00 -7.48
CA VAL A 52 -2.76 -16.61 -6.40
C VAL A 52 -3.64 -17.07 -5.25
N THR A 53 -4.62 -16.25 -4.86
CA THR A 53 -5.53 -16.61 -3.76
C THR A 53 -6.29 -17.90 -4.10
N GLN A 54 -6.78 -18.06 -5.34
CA GLN A 54 -7.43 -19.30 -5.78
C GLN A 54 -6.50 -20.53 -5.73
N THR A 55 -5.27 -20.41 -6.23
CA THR A 55 -4.29 -21.51 -6.16
C THR A 55 -3.92 -21.84 -4.72
N SER A 56 -3.74 -20.83 -3.87
CA SER A 56 -3.41 -21.01 -2.46
C SER A 56 -4.54 -21.70 -1.66
N LEU A 57 -5.80 -21.46 -2.02
CA LEU A 57 -6.95 -22.14 -1.42
C LEU A 57 -6.91 -23.65 -1.71
N GLY A 58 -6.63 -24.04 -2.96
CA GLY A 58 -6.48 -25.46 -3.34
C GLY A 58 -5.28 -26.15 -2.68
N ASN A 59 -4.23 -25.39 -2.34
CA ASN A 59 -3.03 -25.91 -1.70
C ASN A 59 -3.01 -25.74 -0.16
N LYS A 60 -4.07 -25.18 0.43
CA LYS A 60 -4.15 -24.87 1.87
C LYS A 60 -4.02 -26.11 2.75
N GLU A 61 -4.71 -27.19 2.41
CA GLU A 61 -4.66 -28.46 3.15
C GLU A 61 -3.27 -29.08 3.07
N LYS A 62 -2.66 -29.09 1.87
CA LYS A 62 -1.28 -29.58 1.68
C LYS A 62 -0.27 -28.81 2.52
N LEU A 63 -0.41 -27.49 2.63
CA LEU A 63 0.48 -26.68 3.47
C LEU A 63 0.31 -26.99 4.96
N ILE A 64 -0.92 -27.24 5.44
CA ILE A 64 -1.19 -27.64 6.83
C ILE A 64 -0.57 -29.01 7.11
N GLU A 65 -0.72 -29.95 6.16
CA GLU A 65 -0.13 -31.29 6.26
C GLU A 65 1.40 -31.23 6.32
N LEU A 66 2.05 -30.50 5.40
CA LEU A 66 3.50 -30.31 5.39
C LEU A 66 4.00 -29.68 6.69
N GLN A 67 3.27 -28.71 7.24
CA GLN A 67 3.63 -28.09 8.52
C GLN A 67 3.49 -29.06 9.70
N SER A 68 2.47 -29.93 9.69
CA SER A 68 2.33 -31.01 10.67
C SER A 68 3.48 -32.02 10.55
N ASN A 69 3.82 -32.44 9.33
CA ASN A 69 4.88 -33.40 9.07
C ASN A 69 6.25 -32.84 9.46
N LEU A 70 6.50 -31.55 9.22
CA LEU A 70 7.70 -30.85 9.70
C LEU A 70 7.85 -30.91 11.23
N SER A 71 6.76 -30.75 11.97
CA SER A 71 6.78 -30.83 13.44
C SER A 71 7.04 -32.25 13.97
N LYS A 72 6.73 -33.28 13.16
CA LYS A 72 6.90 -34.70 13.48
C LYS A 72 8.20 -35.30 12.92
N ALA A 73 8.87 -34.58 12.02
CA ALA A 73 10.09 -35.03 11.35
C ALA A 73 11.20 -35.31 12.38
N LYS A 74 11.79 -36.51 12.26
CA LYS A 74 12.80 -37.01 13.22
C LYS A 74 14.22 -36.75 12.73
N THR A 75 14.40 -36.58 11.43
CA THR A 75 15.71 -36.33 10.79
C THR A 75 15.79 -34.93 10.21
N GLU A 76 17.01 -34.39 10.12
CA GLU A 76 17.27 -33.11 9.45
C GLU A 76 17.01 -33.18 7.93
N GLU A 77 17.13 -34.36 7.32
CA GLU A 77 16.80 -34.56 5.90
C GLU A 77 15.30 -34.45 5.64
N GLU A 78 14.45 -35.12 6.44
CA GLU A 78 12.99 -35.00 6.36
C GLU A 78 12.54 -33.54 6.57
N ARG A 79 13.14 -32.84 7.54
CA ARG A 79 12.85 -31.43 7.77
C ARG A 79 13.16 -30.57 6.56
N LYS A 80 14.33 -30.76 5.94
CA LYS A 80 14.71 -30.02 4.72
C LYS A 80 13.78 -30.33 3.56
N GLU A 81 13.35 -31.57 3.41
CA GLU A 81 12.41 -31.96 2.36
C GLU A 81 11.04 -31.29 2.54
N TYR A 82 10.45 -31.34 3.73
CA TYR A 82 9.17 -30.68 4.01
C TYR A 82 9.26 -29.15 3.88
N GLN A 83 10.38 -28.55 4.26
CA GLN A 83 10.64 -27.11 4.01
C GLN A 83 10.72 -26.80 2.51
N LEU A 84 11.42 -27.63 1.74
CA LEU A 84 11.56 -27.47 0.30
C LEU A 84 10.19 -27.56 -0.39
N GLN A 85 9.39 -28.59 -0.10
CA GLN A 85 8.05 -28.76 -0.66
C GLN A 85 7.13 -27.59 -0.29
N SER A 86 7.17 -27.13 0.97
CA SER A 86 6.40 -25.95 1.40
C SER A 86 6.84 -24.68 0.65
N SER A 87 8.15 -24.52 0.43
CA SER A 87 8.69 -23.37 -0.31
C SER A 87 8.34 -23.38 -1.79
N GLN A 88 8.28 -24.56 -2.43
CA GLN A 88 7.88 -24.69 -3.83
C GLN A 88 6.43 -24.25 -4.04
N ILE A 89 5.52 -24.72 -3.18
CA ILE A 89 4.11 -24.30 -3.20
C ILE A 89 3.99 -22.77 -2.95
N MET A 90 4.80 -22.22 -2.04
CA MET A 90 4.85 -20.77 -1.82
C MET A 90 5.44 -19.99 -3.01
N MET A 91 6.41 -20.55 -3.72
CA MET A 91 7.04 -19.94 -4.91
C MET A 91 6.08 -19.87 -6.11
N GLU A 92 5.26 -20.90 -6.32
CA GLU A 92 4.20 -20.88 -7.34
C GLU A 92 3.21 -19.73 -7.08
N ASN A 93 2.83 -19.58 -5.80
CA ASN A 93 2.01 -18.47 -5.31
C ASN A 93 2.72 -17.09 -5.37
N PHE A 94 4.05 -17.06 -5.50
CA PHE A 94 4.83 -15.82 -5.54
C PHE A 94 4.72 -15.09 -6.89
N SER A 95 4.37 -15.80 -7.97
CA SER A 95 4.24 -15.24 -9.32
C SER A 95 3.29 -14.04 -9.35
N GLY A 96 2.17 -14.10 -8.63
CA GLY A 96 1.23 -12.97 -8.52
C GLY A 96 1.57 -11.92 -7.46
N MET A 97 2.55 -12.19 -6.58
CA MET A 97 3.05 -11.23 -5.59
C MET A 97 3.96 -10.17 -6.20
N LYS A 98 4.69 -10.51 -7.28
CA LYS A 98 5.60 -9.61 -8.00
C LYS A 98 4.93 -8.32 -8.48
N THR A 99 3.63 -8.36 -8.75
CA THR A 99 2.88 -7.17 -9.18
C THR A 99 2.54 -6.22 -8.01
N GLY A 100 2.38 -6.75 -6.79
CA GLY A 100 2.04 -5.94 -5.61
C GLY A 100 3.22 -5.13 -5.06
N CYS A 101 4.43 -5.68 -5.09
CA CYS A 101 5.63 -4.94 -4.67
C CYS A 101 6.02 -3.84 -5.68
N LEU A 102 5.73 -4.02 -6.97
CA LEU A 102 5.98 -3.01 -8.00
C LEU A 102 5.18 -1.71 -7.74
N THR A 103 3.92 -1.83 -7.31
CA THR A 103 3.09 -0.67 -6.98
C THR A 103 3.58 0.05 -5.73
N ALA A 104 4.15 -0.68 -4.77
CA ALA A 104 4.78 -0.09 -3.58
C ALA A 104 6.07 0.67 -3.93
N LEU A 105 6.87 0.16 -4.88
CA LEU A 105 8.09 0.84 -5.33
C LEU A 105 7.81 2.19 -5.99
N ILE A 106 6.74 2.29 -6.79
CA ILE A 106 6.33 3.56 -7.43
C ILE A 106 5.94 4.63 -6.40
N GLN A 107 5.57 4.22 -5.18
CA GLN A 107 5.15 5.14 -4.12
C GLN A 107 6.33 5.92 -3.51
N PHE A 108 7.54 5.35 -3.48
CA PHE A 108 8.71 6.01 -2.89
C PHE A 108 9.11 7.30 -3.64
N PRO A 109 9.22 7.33 -4.98
CA PRO A 109 9.43 8.55 -5.75
C PRO A 109 8.38 9.63 -5.48
N ILE A 110 7.10 9.23 -5.45
CA ILE A 110 5.97 10.15 -5.24
C ILE A 110 6.06 10.81 -3.86
N LEU A 111 6.29 9.99 -2.82
CA LEU A 111 6.41 10.47 -1.44
C LEU A 111 7.60 11.40 -1.27
N SER A 112 8.76 11.02 -1.84
CA SER A 112 9.97 11.85 -1.82
C SER A 112 9.74 13.18 -2.53
N GLY A 113 9.03 13.14 -3.67
CA GLY A 113 8.63 14.29 -4.44
C GLY A 113 7.77 15.27 -3.63
N LEU A 114 6.68 14.76 -3.04
CA LEU A 114 5.79 15.52 -2.18
C LEU A 114 6.53 16.14 -0.99
N TYR A 115 7.31 15.33 -0.26
CA TYR A 115 8.08 15.79 0.90
C TYR A 115 8.98 16.98 0.53
N TYR A 116 9.70 16.90 -0.58
CA TYR A 116 10.56 17.99 -1.03
C TYR A 116 9.77 19.22 -1.47
N THR A 117 8.66 19.05 -2.20
CA THR A 117 7.78 20.15 -2.61
C THR A 117 7.24 20.92 -1.39
N ILE A 118 6.74 20.21 -0.38
CA ILE A 118 6.21 20.79 0.86
C ILE A 118 7.33 21.49 1.64
N THR A 119 8.49 20.85 1.79
CA THR A 119 9.61 21.41 2.57
C THR A 119 10.37 22.52 1.86
N LYS A 120 10.17 22.74 0.55
CA LYS A 120 10.78 23.84 -0.20
C LYS A 120 9.84 25.03 -0.41
N SER A 121 8.53 24.78 -0.54
CA SER A 121 7.55 25.86 -0.76
C SER A 121 7.15 26.52 0.55
N ASN A 122 7.53 27.80 0.73
CA ASN A 122 7.11 28.58 1.89
C ASN A 122 5.59 28.76 1.95
N ALA A 123 4.91 28.80 0.79
CA ALA A 123 3.46 28.96 0.75
C ALA A 123 2.75 27.71 1.30
N ILE A 124 3.20 26.52 0.92
CA ILE A 124 2.64 25.25 1.43
C ILE A 124 2.96 25.08 2.92
N LYS A 125 4.17 25.44 3.36
CA LYS A 125 4.57 25.31 4.77
C LYS A 125 3.67 26.05 5.74
N HIS A 126 3.12 27.19 5.34
CA HIS A 126 2.33 28.04 6.23
C HIS A 126 0.82 27.86 6.05
N GLU A 127 0.40 26.96 5.15
CA GLU A 127 -1.01 26.64 4.96
C GLU A 127 -1.55 25.89 6.19
N ASN A 128 -2.53 26.51 6.85
CA ASN A 128 -3.25 25.93 7.98
C ASN A 128 -4.59 25.37 7.51
N PHE A 129 -4.99 24.21 8.03
CA PHE A 129 -6.27 23.58 7.76
C PHE A 129 -6.88 23.00 9.02
N PHE A 130 -8.01 23.56 9.44
CA PHE A 130 -8.65 23.26 10.71
C PHE A 130 -7.66 23.31 11.89
N TRP A 131 -7.15 22.17 12.34
CA TRP A 131 -6.25 22.04 13.50
C TRP A 131 -4.79 21.79 13.16
N PHE A 132 -4.44 21.49 11.89
CA PHE A 132 -3.08 21.13 11.50
C PHE A 132 -2.50 22.10 10.47
N ASN A 133 -1.17 22.14 10.40
CA ASN A 133 -0.42 22.92 9.41
C ASN A 133 0.36 21.97 8.50
N LEU A 134 0.25 22.15 7.17
CA LEU A 134 0.81 21.22 6.19
C LEU A 134 2.34 21.06 6.29
N GLY A 135 3.06 22.08 6.76
CA GLY A 135 4.51 22.12 6.89
C GLY A 135 5.07 21.57 8.20
N SER A 136 4.24 21.43 9.24
CA SER A 136 4.67 20.95 10.57
C SER A 136 4.18 19.54 10.86
N ALA A 137 4.89 18.81 11.71
CA ALA A 137 4.42 17.51 12.19
C ALA A 137 3.14 17.65 13.02
N ASP A 138 2.23 16.69 12.91
CA ASP A 138 0.97 16.64 13.65
C ASP A 138 0.59 15.20 14.02
N ILE A 139 0.45 14.96 15.33
CA ILE A 139 0.17 13.62 15.88
C ILE A 139 -1.26 13.18 15.57
N PHE A 140 -2.24 14.10 15.63
CA PHE A 140 -3.64 13.77 15.35
C PHE A 140 -3.83 13.34 13.90
N MET A 141 -3.19 14.04 12.96
CA MET A 141 -3.18 13.65 11.56
C MET A 141 -2.50 12.31 11.33
N THR A 142 -1.43 12.02 12.06
CA THR A 142 -0.75 10.72 11.99
C THR A 142 -1.64 9.58 12.48
N ILE A 143 -2.41 9.80 13.56
CA ILE A 143 -3.39 8.83 14.07
C ILE A 143 -4.49 8.58 13.02
N ILE A 144 -5.02 9.65 12.41
CA ILE A 144 -6.04 9.53 11.34
C ILE A 144 -5.50 8.73 10.15
N ALA A 145 -4.27 9.00 9.73
CA ALA A 145 -3.61 8.24 8.67
C ALA A 145 -3.48 6.75 9.06
N GLY A 146 -3.07 6.46 10.29
CA GLY A 146 -2.98 5.09 10.80
C GLY A 146 -4.32 4.37 10.82
N LEU A 147 -5.39 5.01 11.31
CA LEU A 147 -6.72 4.42 11.35
C LEU A 147 -7.27 4.14 9.94
N THR A 148 -7.11 5.09 9.01
CA THR A 148 -7.57 4.90 7.63
C THR A 148 -6.77 3.83 6.90
N MET A 149 -5.46 3.75 7.11
CA MET A 149 -4.64 2.64 6.62
C MET A 149 -5.06 1.29 7.20
N MET A 150 -5.38 1.22 8.49
CA MET A 150 -5.87 -0.02 9.10
C MET A 150 -7.18 -0.51 8.47
N ILE A 151 -8.11 0.41 8.19
CA ILE A 151 -9.36 0.09 7.46
C ILE A 151 -9.05 -0.40 6.05
N GLN A 152 -8.16 0.27 5.33
CA GLN A 152 -7.72 -0.11 3.99
C GLN A 152 -7.10 -1.52 3.97
N ILE A 153 -6.23 -1.83 4.92
CA ILE A 153 -5.58 -3.14 5.06
C ILE A 153 -6.61 -4.21 5.36
N TYR A 154 -7.50 -3.96 6.32
CA TYR A 154 -8.57 -4.90 6.67
C TYR A 154 -9.42 -5.28 5.46
N MET A 155 -9.79 -4.29 4.64
CA MET A 155 -10.51 -4.52 3.38
C MET A 155 -9.69 -5.32 2.38
N SER A 156 -8.38 -5.03 2.25
CA SER A 156 -7.48 -5.73 1.32
C SER A 156 -7.22 -7.18 1.73
N VAL A 157 -7.06 -7.43 3.03
CA VAL A 157 -6.87 -8.77 3.61
C VAL A 157 -8.15 -9.60 3.49
N LYS A 158 -9.34 -9.03 3.72
CA LYS A 158 -10.59 -9.76 3.49
C LYS A 158 -10.76 -10.30 2.06
N LEU A 159 -10.11 -9.67 1.09
CA LEU A 159 -10.15 -10.07 -0.32
C LEU A 159 -9.14 -11.17 -0.66
N SER A 160 -8.14 -11.39 0.19
CA SER A 160 -7.11 -12.39 0.01
C SER A 160 -7.18 -13.36 1.18
N ASP A 161 -7.72 -14.57 0.97
CA ASP A 161 -7.79 -15.61 2.01
C ASP A 161 -6.39 -16.20 2.28
N ASN A 162 -5.46 -15.33 2.63
CA ASN A 162 -4.09 -15.66 2.95
C ASN A 162 -4.06 -16.23 4.37
N SER A 163 -4.14 -17.54 4.47
CA SER A 163 -4.00 -18.26 5.73
C SER A 163 -2.58 -18.24 6.30
N ASN A 164 -1.57 -17.82 5.51
CA ASN A 164 -0.18 -17.78 5.96
C ASN A 164 0.07 -16.66 7.00
N PRO A 165 0.44 -17.00 8.25
CA PRO A 165 0.72 -16.02 9.30
C PRO A 165 1.88 -15.05 8.97
N GLN A 166 2.91 -15.50 8.25
CA GLN A 166 4.05 -14.67 7.89
C GLN A 166 3.64 -13.52 6.96
N MET A 167 2.74 -13.82 6.01
CA MET A 167 2.24 -12.81 5.08
C MET A 167 1.37 -11.78 5.79
N LYS A 168 0.55 -12.20 6.75
CA LYS A 168 -0.24 -11.28 7.59
C LYS A 168 0.69 -10.31 8.33
N ILE A 169 1.75 -10.80 8.95
CA ILE A 169 2.73 -9.95 9.64
C ILE A 169 3.31 -8.90 8.68
N MET A 170 3.75 -9.29 7.49
CA MET A 170 4.29 -8.35 6.50
C MET A 170 3.29 -7.26 6.09
N ILE A 171 2.03 -7.65 5.85
CA ILE A 171 0.96 -6.73 5.45
C ILE A 171 0.64 -5.71 6.55
N PHE A 172 0.68 -6.11 7.82
CA PHE A 172 0.43 -5.19 8.95
C PHE A 172 1.65 -4.37 9.37
N MET A 173 2.86 -4.93 9.25
CA MET A 173 4.10 -4.27 9.67
C MET A 173 4.47 -3.10 8.76
N MET A 174 4.33 -3.25 7.44
CA MET A 174 4.74 -2.22 6.49
C MET A 174 4.02 -0.88 6.70
N PRO A 175 2.68 -0.83 6.83
CA PRO A 175 1.96 0.42 7.09
C PRO A 175 2.24 0.97 8.49
N MET A 176 2.48 0.11 9.48
CA MET A 176 2.89 0.54 10.81
C MET A 176 4.18 1.36 10.78
N LEU A 177 5.19 0.92 10.02
CA LEU A 177 6.44 1.66 9.83
C LEU A 177 6.20 3.04 9.19
N ILE A 178 5.29 3.13 8.22
CA ILE A 178 4.92 4.39 7.55
C ILE A 178 4.21 5.35 8.52
N VAL A 179 3.35 4.83 9.39
CA VAL A 179 2.65 5.65 10.39
C VAL A 179 3.63 6.17 11.45
N ILE A 180 4.53 5.31 11.94
CA ILE A 180 5.56 5.71 12.92
C ILE A 180 6.48 6.77 12.33
N SER A 181 6.90 6.61 11.07
CA SER A 181 7.76 7.62 10.42
C SER A 181 7.02 8.95 10.21
N SER A 182 5.70 8.91 10.00
CA SER A 182 4.87 10.11 9.81
C SER A 182 4.81 11.03 11.03
N ILE A 183 5.10 10.52 12.24
CA ILE A 183 5.18 11.32 13.47
C ILE A 183 6.27 12.41 13.36
N PHE A 184 7.32 12.14 12.59
CA PHE A 184 8.46 13.03 12.40
C PHE A 184 8.39 13.85 11.10
N MET A 185 7.33 13.68 10.30
CA MET A 185 7.19 14.31 8.99
C MET A 185 6.13 15.42 9.00
N PRO A 186 6.18 16.38 8.06
CA PRO A 186 5.13 17.37 7.88
C PRO A 186 3.76 16.71 7.71
N SER A 187 2.71 17.28 8.31
CA SER A 187 1.36 16.70 8.36
C SER A 187 0.72 16.49 7.00
N ALA A 188 1.21 17.19 5.97
CA ALA A 188 0.85 16.94 4.58
C ALA A 188 1.12 15.48 4.14
N ILE A 189 2.11 14.80 4.73
CA ILE A 189 2.41 13.39 4.48
C ILE A 189 1.33 12.45 5.04
N PRO A 190 1.01 12.45 6.36
CA PRO A 190 -0.10 11.65 6.87
C PRO A 190 -1.45 12.06 6.26
N PHE A 191 -1.65 13.33 5.90
CA PHE A 191 -2.83 13.76 5.16
C PHE A 191 -2.91 13.12 3.77
N TYR A 192 -1.81 13.13 3.00
CA TYR A 192 -1.70 12.42 1.72
C TYR A 192 -2.06 10.94 1.87
N TRP A 193 -1.51 10.29 2.90
CA TRP A 193 -1.80 8.88 3.19
C TRP A 193 -3.27 8.64 3.52
N THR A 194 -3.89 9.52 4.30
CA THR A 194 -5.32 9.45 4.62
C THR A 194 -6.18 9.45 3.36
N VAL A 195 -6.00 10.45 2.48
CA VAL A 195 -6.75 10.57 1.22
C VAL A 195 -6.50 9.37 0.32
N SER A 196 -5.25 8.95 0.23
CA SER A 196 -4.82 7.77 -0.51
C SER A 196 -5.48 6.47 0.00
N SER A 197 -5.51 6.25 1.31
CA SER A 197 -6.08 5.06 1.93
C SER A 197 -7.59 5.00 1.77
N LEU A 198 -8.27 6.16 1.85
CA LEU A 198 -9.70 6.27 1.51
C LEU A 198 -9.95 5.89 0.05
N TRP A 199 -9.15 6.43 -0.88
CA TRP A 199 -9.24 6.06 -2.29
C TRP A 199 -9.07 4.56 -2.50
N VAL A 200 -8.01 3.96 -1.95
CA VAL A 200 -7.75 2.53 -2.13
C VAL A 200 -8.85 1.69 -1.49
N THR A 201 -9.41 2.12 -0.36
CA THR A 201 -10.56 1.46 0.25
C THR A 201 -11.76 1.45 -0.70
N LEU A 202 -12.10 2.60 -1.28
CA LEU A 202 -13.15 2.72 -2.30
C LEU A 202 -12.86 1.84 -3.52
N GLN A 203 -11.62 1.85 -4.01
CA GLN A 203 -11.18 1.04 -5.13
C GLN A 203 -11.33 -0.46 -4.84
N SER A 204 -10.97 -0.92 -3.64
CA SER A 204 -11.15 -2.30 -3.19
C SER A 204 -12.62 -2.73 -3.18
N PHE A 205 -13.54 -1.83 -2.79
CA PHE A 205 -14.98 -2.11 -2.90
C PHE A 205 -15.43 -2.29 -4.35
N VAL A 206 -15.00 -1.42 -5.26
CA VAL A 206 -15.32 -1.51 -6.70
C VAL A 206 -14.76 -2.79 -7.30
N PHE A 207 -13.49 -3.09 -7.04
CA PHE A 207 -12.82 -4.29 -7.55
C PHE A 207 -13.44 -5.58 -7.03
N ASN A 208 -13.88 -5.60 -5.77
CA ASN A 208 -14.60 -6.73 -5.20
C ASN A 208 -15.98 -6.94 -5.84
N LYS A 209 -16.67 -5.89 -6.29
CA LYS A 209 -17.93 -6.05 -7.02
C LYS A 209 -17.71 -6.54 -8.45
N LEU A 210 -16.63 -6.11 -9.09
CA LEU A 210 -16.32 -6.45 -10.49
C LEU A 210 -15.72 -7.85 -10.67
N LYS A 211 -15.33 -8.56 -9.59
CA LYS A 211 -14.57 -9.84 -9.54
C LYS A 211 -14.18 -10.34 -10.94
N PRO A 212 -12.99 -9.96 -11.45
CA PRO A 212 -12.62 -10.34 -12.81
C PRO A 212 -12.66 -11.87 -12.94
N LYS A 213 -13.38 -12.36 -13.95
CA LYS A 213 -13.36 -13.78 -14.30
C LYS A 213 -11.92 -14.15 -14.64
N LEU A 214 -11.38 -15.13 -13.93
CA LEU A 214 -10.09 -15.72 -14.26
C LEU A 214 -10.35 -16.64 -15.45
N THR A 215 -9.90 -16.22 -16.63
CA THR A 215 -9.88 -17.08 -17.82
C THR A 215 -8.89 -18.19 -17.54
N SER A 216 -9.39 -19.43 -17.49
CA SER A 216 -8.62 -20.68 -17.39
C SER A 216 -7.69 -20.85 -18.57
#